data_AF-A0A967AHJ4-F1
#
_entry.id   AF-A0A967AHJ4-F1
#
_cell.length_a   1.000
_cell.length_b   1.000
_cell.length_c   1.000
_cell.angle_alpha   90.00
_cell.angle_beta   90.00
_cell.angle_gamma   90.00
#
_symmetry.space_group_name_H-M   'P 1'
#
loop_
_entity.id
_entity.type
_entity.pdbx_description
1 polymer ?
#
loop_
_entity_poly.entity_id
_entity_poly.type
_entity_poly.pdbx_seq_one_letter_code
_entity_poly.pdbx_strand_id
1 'polypeptide(L)'
;MFPHGHPRFYALTMEEMDLHNRKNHDYAKGGNPLGNFDRVTQILSLYPGLKITEPRVLALVYALKQVDAVLWGWSHGVQHVVEGSHGRLQDISVYAKLADVMDEEHVKNAPTEVLRGRMLTELAESFEKEYCHADGTEVHEQHQEPDPAEAPAPDPEGQGEAALHGWTYPLSPAQEALLDIEFAEQCKREAEERLEAAYNLHPCAVEGTT
;
A
#
# COMPACT_ATOMS: atom_id res chain seq x y z
N MET A 1 -1.14 -30.94 41.56
CA MET A 1 -2.45 -30.31 41.28
C MET A 1 -2.54 -29.08 42.17
N PHE A 2 -2.87 -27.91 41.62
CA PHE A 2 -2.79 -26.63 42.36
C PHE A 2 -3.95 -26.53 43.37
N PRO A 3 -3.68 -26.39 44.69
CA PRO A 3 -4.69 -26.62 45.74
C PRO A 3 -5.78 -25.54 45.85
N HIS A 4 -5.58 -24.39 45.21
CA HIS A 4 -6.50 -23.24 45.28
C HIS A 4 -7.19 -22.92 43.95
N GLY A 5 -6.83 -23.63 42.87
CA GLY A 5 -7.41 -23.40 41.53
C GLY A 5 -8.73 -24.12 41.35
N HIS A 6 -9.68 -23.50 40.66
CA HIS A 6 -10.94 -24.15 40.28
C HIS A 6 -10.66 -25.27 39.26
N PRO A 7 -11.05 -26.54 39.47
CA PRO A 7 -10.68 -27.66 38.57
C PRO A 7 -11.05 -27.45 37.10
N ARG A 8 -12.20 -26.81 36.83
CA ARG A 8 -12.64 -26.44 35.47
C ARG A 8 -11.65 -25.55 34.72
N PHE A 9 -10.85 -24.74 35.43
CA PHE A 9 -9.82 -23.90 34.80
C PHE A 9 -8.83 -24.75 34.01
N TYR A 10 -8.36 -25.86 34.58
CA TYR A 10 -7.42 -26.75 33.91
C TYR A 10 -8.04 -27.49 32.74
N ALA A 11 -9.31 -27.90 32.85
CA ALA A 11 -10.04 -28.50 31.74
C ALA A 11 -10.13 -27.53 30.55
N LEU A 12 -10.56 -26.29 30.79
CA LEU A 12 -10.62 -25.24 29.77
C LEU A 12 -9.24 -24.95 29.17
N THR A 13 -8.20 -24.89 30.00
CA THR A 13 -6.82 -24.68 29.52
C THR A 13 -6.39 -25.81 28.58
N MET A 14 -6.69 -27.07 28.91
CA MET A 14 -6.35 -28.21 28.06
C MET A 14 -7.14 -28.19 26.74
N GLU A 15 -8.41 -27.78 26.76
CA GLU A 15 -9.23 -27.57 25.56
C GLU A 15 -8.65 -26.45 24.67
N GLU A 16 -8.19 -25.35 25.27
CA GLU A 16 -7.53 -24.24 24.56
C GLU A 16 -6.20 -24.66 23.94
N MET A 17 -5.41 -25.48 24.64
CA MET A 17 -4.16 -26.02 24.10
C MET A 17 -4.41 -26.92 22.88
N ASP A 18 -5.43 -27.78 22.93
CA ASP A 18 -5.84 -28.60 21.78
C ASP A 18 -6.34 -27.72 20.62
N LEU A 19 -7.18 -26.72 20.90
CA LEU A 19 -7.66 -25.77 19.90
C LEU A 19 -6.50 -25.01 19.23
N HIS A 20 -5.53 -24.56 20.02
CA HIS A 20 -4.32 -23.90 19.52
C HIS A 20 -3.56 -24.82 18.56
N ASN A 21 -3.34 -26.08 18.96
CA ASN A 21 -2.65 -27.06 18.14
C ASN A 21 -3.39 -27.32 16.81
N ARG A 22 -4.70 -27.53 16.85
CA ARG A 22 -5.53 -27.70 15.64
C ARG A 22 -5.50 -26.49 14.73
N LYS A 23 -5.57 -25.27 15.28
CA LYS A 23 -5.45 -24.03 14.50
C LYS A 23 -4.06 -23.90 13.86
N ASN A 24 -2.99 -24.17 14.60
CA ASN A 24 -1.64 -24.12 14.04
C ASN A 24 -1.44 -25.17 12.94
N HIS A 25 -2.02 -26.36 13.07
CA HIS A 25 -2.00 -27.34 11.99
C HIS A 25 -2.59 -26.76 10.69
N ASP A 26 -3.73 -26.08 10.78
CA ASP A 26 -4.44 -25.47 9.64
C ASP A 26 -3.69 -24.31 8.96
N TYR A 27 -2.69 -23.68 9.62
CA TYR A 27 -1.95 -22.53 9.07
C TYR A 27 -0.45 -22.77 8.84
N ALA A 28 0.12 -23.79 9.48
CA ALA A 28 1.56 -24.06 9.43
C ALA A 28 1.90 -25.44 8.84
N LYS A 29 1.08 -26.49 9.03
CA LYS A 29 1.38 -27.89 8.63
C LYS A 29 2.84 -28.32 8.90
N GLY A 30 3.42 -27.87 10.01
CA GLY A 30 4.82 -28.15 10.39
C GLY A 30 5.85 -27.09 9.98
N GLY A 31 5.44 -26.03 9.28
CA GLY A 31 6.24 -24.82 9.03
C GLY A 31 6.24 -23.83 10.19
N ASN A 32 6.55 -22.56 9.91
CA ASN A 32 6.56 -21.50 10.92
C ASN A 32 5.15 -21.33 11.54
N PRO A 33 4.97 -21.51 12.87
CA PRO A 33 3.67 -21.34 13.53
C PRO A 33 3.10 -19.93 13.44
N LEU A 34 3.92 -18.93 13.10
CA LEU A 34 3.52 -17.53 12.92
C LEU A 34 3.45 -17.10 11.45
N GLY A 35 3.65 -18.03 10.50
CA GLY A 35 3.83 -17.67 9.09
C GLY A 35 2.65 -16.94 8.45
N ASN A 36 1.42 -17.13 8.96
CA ASN A 36 0.26 -16.38 8.50
C ASN A 36 0.31 -14.90 8.91
N PHE A 37 0.79 -14.60 10.12
CA PHE A 37 0.99 -13.23 10.59
C PHE A 37 2.08 -12.55 9.76
N ASP A 38 3.18 -13.24 9.49
CA ASP A 38 4.27 -12.71 8.66
C ASP A 38 3.78 -12.32 7.25
N ARG A 39 3.00 -13.18 6.59
CA ARG A 39 2.44 -12.91 5.26
C ARG A 39 1.47 -11.72 5.26
N VAL A 40 0.55 -11.67 6.23
CA VAL A 40 -0.40 -10.54 6.35
C VAL A 40 0.35 -9.24 6.63
N THR A 41 1.35 -9.24 7.51
CA THR A 41 2.16 -8.06 7.82
C THR A 41 2.96 -7.59 6.60
N GLN A 42 3.52 -8.50 5.80
CA GLN A 42 4.19 -8.14 4.54
C GLN A 42 3.23 -7.43 3.57
N ILE A 43 1.99 -7.91 3.44
CA ILE A 43 0.98 -7.26 2.59
C ILE A 43 0.63 -5.87 3.12
N LEU A 44 0.45 -5.72 4.44
CA LEU A 44 0.14 -4.42 5.04
C LEU A 44 1.30 -3.43 4.93
N SER A 45 2.55 -3.90 4.88
CA SER A 45 3.74 -3.05 4.70
C SER A 45 3.77 -2.32 3.36
N LEU A 46 3.00 -2.79 2.37
CA LEU A 46 2.85 -2.12 1.07
C LEU A 46 2.04 -0.82 1.15
N TYR A 47 1.41 -0.51 2.30
CA TYR A 47 0.53 0.64 2.47
C TYR A 47 0.91 1.47 3.71
N PRO A 48 2.05 2.19 3.70
CA PRO A 48 2.59 2.88 4.88
C PRO A 48 1.71 4.00 5.45
N GLY A 49 0.80 4.58 4.64
CA GLY A 49 -0.19 5.57 5.10
C GLY A 49 -1.51 4.96 5.61
N LEU A 50 -1.65 3.64 5.57
CA LEU A 50 -2.91 2.97 5.90
C LEU A 50 -3.18 3.03 7.40
N LYS A 51 -4.29 3.65 7.78
CA LYS A 51 -4.71 3.77 9.17
C LYS A 51 -5.43 2.50 9.62
N ILE A 52 -4.67 1.51 10.09
CA ILE A 52 -5.17 0.17 10.49
C ILE A 52 -6.24 0.19 11.59
N THR A 53 -6.39 1.30 12.32
CA THR A 53 -7.43 1.49 13.33
C THR A 53 -8.80 1.81 12.73
N GLU A 54 -8.90 2.07 11.43
CA GLU A 54 -10.17 2.33 10.76
C GLU A 54 -11.01 1.05 10.63
N PRO A 55 -12.30 1.05 11.02
CA PRO A 55 -13.14 -0.14 10.98
C PRO A 55 -13.21 -0.82 9.60
N ARG A 56 -13.32 -0.03 8.51
CA ARG A 56 -13.33 -0.56 7.13
C ARG A 56 -12.02 -1.27 6.78
N VAL A 57 -10.89 -0.74 7.24
CA VAL A 57 -9.56 -1.34 7.02
C VAL A 57 -9.46 -2.63 7.81
N LEU A 58 -9.92 -2.64 9.06
CA LEU A 58 -9.91 -3.85 9.89
C LEU A 58 -10.78 -4.97 9.29
N ALA A 59 -11.95 -4.63 8.70
CA ALA A 59 -12.76 -5.59 7.98
C ALA A 59 -12.00 -6.22 6.80
N LEU A 60 -11.29 -5.41 6.01
CA LEU A 60 -10.45 -5.91 4.91
C LEU A 60 -9.26 -6.74 5.40
N VAL A 61 -8.66 -6.41 6.55
CA VAL A 61 -7.62 -7.24 7.19
C VAL A 61 -8.16 -8.62 7.57
N TYR A 62 -9.39 -8.69 8.10
CA TYR A 62 -10.03 -9.97 8.38
C TYR A 62 -10.38 -10.76 7.11
N ALA A 63 -10.83 -10.09 6.05
CA ALA A 63 -10.99 -10.71 4.74
C ALA A 63 -9.66 -11.27 4.22
N LEU A 64 -8.58 -10.48 4.31
CA LEU A 64 -7.25 -10.87 3.86
C LEU A 64 -6.72 -12.10 4.60
N LYS A 65 -6.96 -12.19 5.91
CA LYS A 65 -6.62 -13.39 6.69
C LYS A 65 -7.35 -14.64 6.18
N GLN A 66 -8.62 -14.51 5.79
CA GLN A 66 -9.37 -15.63 5.23
C GLN A 66 -8.91 -15.98 3.81
N VAL A 67 -8.54 -14.98 2.99
CA VAL A 67 -7.93 -15.19 1.67
C VAL A 67 -6.62 -15.97 1.80
N ASP A 68 -5.73 -15.53 2.70
CA ASP A 68 -4.45 -16.21 2.95
C ASP A 68 -4.65 -17.67 3.34
N ALA A 69 -5.59 -17.95 4.26
CA ALA A 69 -5.89 -19.30 4.68
C ALA A 69 -6.34 -20.18 3.49
N VAL A 70 -7.27 -19.69 2.67
CA VAL A 70 -7.78 -20.41 1.50
C VAL A 70 -6.65 -20.68 0.48
N LEU A 71 -5.86 -19.66 0.12
CA LEU A 71 -4.78 -19.79 -0.86
C LEU A 71 -3.66 -20.69 -0.36
N TRP A 72 -3.31 -20.60 0.93
CA TRP A 72 -2.35 -21.49 1.54
C TRP A 72 -2.84 -22.94 1.55
N GLY A 73 -4.11 -23.16 1.87
CA GLY A 73 -4.74 -24.48 1.83
C GLY A 73 -4.70 -25.09 0.43
N TRP A 74 -5.07 -24.32 -0.60
CA TRP A 74 -5.03 -24.75 -1.99
C TRP A 74 -3.61 -25.05 -2.49
N SER A 75 -2.65 -24.18 -2.20
CA SER A 75 -1.25 -24.36 -2.63
C SER A 75 -0.58 -25.60 -2.00
N HIS A 76 -1.02 -26.04 -0.82
CA HIS A 76 -0.43 -27.17 -0.09
C HIS A 76 -1.30 -28.44 -0.09
N GLY A 77 -2.41 -28.44 -0.85
CA GLY A 77 -3.38 -29.54 -0.87
C GLY A 77 -3.95 -29.87 0.52
N VAL A 78 -4.12 -28.85 1.38
CA VAL A 78 -4.63 -29.00 2.75
C VAL A 78 -6.13 -28.75 2.77
N GLN A 79 -6.87 -29.69 3.36
CA GLN A 79 -8.24 -29.43 3.80
C GLN A 79 -8.20 -28.92 5.24
N HIS A 80 -8.70 -27.71 5.47
CA HIS A 80 -8.77 -27.12 6.81
C HIS A 80 -9.74 -27.90 7.70
N VAL A 81 -9.33 -28.17 8.94
CA VAL A 81 -10.08 -29.03 9.87
C VAL A 81 -11.07 -28.22 10.71
N VAL A 82 -10.67 -27.03 11.16
CA VAL A 82 -11.53 -26.20 12.03
C VAL A 82 -12.58 -25.45 11.21
N GLU A 83 -12.17 -24.88 10.09
CA GLU A 83 -13.02 -24.06 9.22
C GLU A 83 -12.66 -24.31 7.75
N GLY A 84 -13.56 -24.99 7.03
CA GLY A 84 -13.34 -25.37 5.63
C GLY A 84 -13.32 -24.19 4.67
N SER A 85 -12.76 -24.38 3.47
CA SER A 85 -12.57 -23.30 2.48
C SER A 85 -13.88 -22.59 2.11
N HIS A 86 -15.02 -23.29 2.10
CA HIS A 86 -16.32 -22.68 1.81
C HIS A 86 -16.73 -21.64 2.87
N GLY A 87 -16.60 -21.95 4.16
CA GLY A 87 -16.92 -21.00 5.25
C GLY A 87 -16.03 -19.76 5.17
N ARG A 88 -14.73 -19.96 4.92
CA ARG A 88 -13.78 -18.86 4.74
C ARG A 88 -14.12 -17.97 3.54
N LEU A 89 -14.56 -18.55 2.42
CA LEU A 89 -15.03 -17.79 1.26
C LEU A 89 -16.30 -16.98 1.55
N GLN A 90 -17.20 -17.52 2.39
CA GLN A 90 -18.36 -16.77 2.86
C GLN A 90 -17.95 -15.59 3.75
N ASP A 91 -17.01 -15.81 4.69
CA ASP A 91 -16.45 -14.75 5.53
C ASP A 91 -15.84 -13.62 4.70
N ILE A 92 -15.05 -13.96 3.65
CA ILE A 92 -14.50 -12.97 2.71
C ILE A 92 -15.64 -12.12 2.11
N SER A 93 -16.72 -12.75 1.65
CA SER A 93 -17.86 -12.03 1.09
C SER A 93 -18.55 -11.11 2.12
N VAL A 94 -18.67 -11.55 3.37
CA VAL A 94 -19.26 -10.74 4.45
C VAL A 94 -18.39 -9.53 4.75
N TYR A 95 -17.09 -9.74 4.96
CA TYR A 95 -16.15 -8.65 5.29
C TYR A 95 -16.02 -7.63 4.16
N ALA A 96 -16.02 -8.06 2.89
CA ALA A 96 -16.01 -7.15 1.76
C ALA A 96 -17.24 -6.23 1.73
N LYS A 97 -18.44 -6.78 1.97
CA LYS A 97 -19.69 -5.99 2.03
C LYS A 97 -19.71 -5.03 3.22
N LEU A 98 -19.20 -5.46 4.37
CA LEU A 98 -19.11 -4.57 5.53
C LEU A 98 -18.15 -3.40 5.28
N ALA A 99 -16.99 -3.67 4.63
CA ALA A 99 -16.06 -2.62 4.26
C ALA A 99 -16.68 -1.60 3.30
N ASP A 100 -17.44 -2.07 2.30
CA ASP A 100 -18.18 -1.24 1.34
C ASP A 100 -19.20 -0.32 2.04
N VAL A 101 -20.05 -0.88 2.90
CA VAL A 101 -21.02 -0.11 3.70
C VAL A 101 -20.33 0.94 4.57
N MET A 102 -19.23 0.56 5.26
CA MET A 102 -18.47 1.50 6.09
C MET A 102 -17.79 2.60 5.28
N ASP A 103 -17.37 2.31 4.04
CA ASP A 103 -16.77 3.30 3.16
C ASP A 103 -17.81 4.34 2.71
N GLU A 104 -18.99 3.88 2.28
CA GLU A 104 -20.10 4.77 1.97
C GLU A 104 -20.47 5.68 3.16
N GLU A 105 -20.57 5.11 4.36
CA GLU A 105 -20.90 5.87 5.57
C GLU A 105 -19.77 6.84 5.94
N HIS A 106 -18.52 6.47 5.74
CA HIS A 106 -17.38 7.34 6.01
C HIS A 106 -17.38 8.56 5.08
N VAL A 107 -17.69 8.36 3.79
CA VAL A 107 -17.81 9.47 2.82
C VAL A 107 -18.97 10.40 3.20
N LYS A 108 -20.13 9.83 3.58
CA LYS A 108 -21.32 10.61 4.00
C LYS A 108 -21.07 11.44 5.26
N ASN A 109 -20.22 10.96 6.17
CA ASN A 109 -19.92 11.60 7.45
C ASN A 109 -18.62 12.41 7.45
N ALA A 110 -17.89 12.47 6.34
CA ALA A 110 -16.65 13.23 6.25
C ALA A 110 -16.96 14.72 6.51
N PRO A 111 -16.14 15.42 7.32
CA PRO A 111 -16.33 16.85 7.54
C PRO A 111 -16.34 17.57 6.20
N THR A 112 -17.30 18.48 6.00
CA THR A 112 -17.49 19.23 4.75
C THR A 112 -16.21 19.90 4.26
N GLU A 113 -15.30 20.26 5.16
CA GLU A 113 -13.97 20.83 4.83
C GLU A 113 -13.05 19.85 4.10
N VAL A 114 -13.09 18.55 4.42
CA VAL A 114 -12.30 17.51 3.73
C VAL A 114 -12.83 17.31 2.31
N LEU A 115 -14.15 17.31 2.15
CA LEU A 115 -14.79 17.26 0.84
C LEU A 115 -14.44 18.51 0.01
N ARG A 116 -14.41 19.69 0.64
CA ARG A 116 -14.02 20.94 -0.01
C ARG A 116 -12.57 20.91 -0.47
N GLY A 117 -11.66 20.37 0.34
CA GLY A 117 -10.25 20.19 -0.02
C GLY A 117 -10.08 19.30 -1.25
N ARG A 118 -10.70 18.12 -1.27
CA ARG A 118 -10.68 17.22 -2.44
C ARG A 118 -11.24 17.88 -3.70
N MET A 119 -12.39 18.55 -3.58
CA MET A 119 -13.03 19.21 -4.71
C MET A 119 -12.15 20.33 -5.29
N LEU A 120 -11.41 21.05 -4.44
CA LEU A 120 -10.48 22.09 -4.89
C LEU A 120 -9.24 21.51 -5.58
N THR A 121 -8.71 20.38 -5.11
CA THR A 121 -7.59 19.68 -5.77
C THR A 121 -8.00 19.15 -7.13
N GLU A 122 -9.16 18.48 -7.23
CA GLU A 122 -9.70 18.00 -8.51
C GLU A 122 -9.97 19.16 -9.48
N LEU A 123 -10.46 20.30 -8.98
CA LEU A 123 -10.62 21.50 -9.80
C LEU A 123 -9.27 22.00 -10.32
N ALA A 124 -8.25 22.12 -9.47
CA ALA A 124 -6.93 22.59 -9.84
C ALA A 124 -6.28 21.71 -10.92
N GLU A 125 -6.33 20.38 -10.77
CA GLU A 125 -5.83 19.42 -11.76
C GLU A 125 -6.57 19.53 -13.11
N SER A 126 -7.88 19.80 -13.07
CA SER A 126 -8.67 20.03 -14.29
C SER A 126 -8.28 21.32 -15.00
N PHE A 127 -8.00 22.39 -14.24
CA PHE A 127 -7.55 23.68 -14.77
C PHE A 127 -6.14 23.58 -15.38
N GLU A 128 -5.21 22.87 -14.74
CA GLU A 128 -3.87 22.65 -15.30
C GLU A 128 -3.92 21.90 -16.62
N LYS A 129 -4.75 20.85 -16.74
CA LYS A 129 -4.92 20.15 -18.02
C LYS A 129 -5.49 21.05 -19.11
N GLU A 130 -6.45 21.91 -18.79
CA GLU A 130 -7.06 22.80 -19.77
C GLU A 130 -6.11 23.94 -20.20
N TYR A 131 -5.29 24.47 -19.28
CA TYR A 131 -4.36 25.56 -19.57
C TYR A 131 -3.02 25.10 -20.17
N CYS A 132 -2.48 23.94 -19.77
CA CYS A 132 -1.23 23.41 -20.32
C CYS A 132 -1.35 22.95 -21.78
N HIS A 133 -2.57 22.79 -22.31
CA HIS A 133 -2.80 22.51 -23.73
C HIS A 133 -3.05 23.77 -24.58
N ALA A 134 -3.20 24.96 -23.95
CA ALA A 134 -3.49 26.20 -24.67
C ALA A 134 -2.23 26.89 -25.22
N ASP A 135 -1.06 26.68 -24.60
CA ASP A 135 0.22 27.09 -25.17
C ASP A 135 0.72 26.01 -26.13
N GLY A 136 0.23 26.07 -27.37
CA GLY A 136 0.61 25.20 -28.49
C GLY A 136 2.08 25.27 -28.94
N THR A 137 3.01 25.52 -28.02
CA THR A 137 4.43 25.23 -28.21
C THR A 137 4.67 23.76 -27.90
N GLU A 138 4.32 22.91 -28.87
CA GLU A 138 4.97 21.61 -29.00
C GLU A 138 6.46 21.87 -29.18
N VAL A 139 7.22 21.81 -28.09
CA VAL A 139 8.67 21.66 -28.17
C VAL A 139 8.89 20.22 -28.65
N HIS A 140 8.87 20.04 -29.97
CA HIS A 140 9.42 18.85 -30.59
C HIS A 140 10.94 18.84 -30.32
N GLU A 141 11.33 18.39 -29.12
CA GLU A 141 12.65 17.83 -28.92
C GLU A 141 12.73 16.58 -29.79
N GLN A 142 13.32 16.75 -30.97
CA GLN A 142 13.78 15.64 -31.78
C GLN A 142 14.84 14.90 -30.96
N HIS A 143 14.42 13.90 -30.19
CA HIS A 143 15.30 12.85 -29.74
C HIS A 143 15.84 12.15 -30.99
N GLN A 144 17.03 12.55 -31.42
CA GLN A 144 17.84 11.73 -32.30
C GLN A 144 18.15 10.45 -31.54
N GLU A 145 17.49 9.35 -31.93
CA GLU A 145 17.90 8.02 -31.53
C GLU A 145 19.38 7.86 -31.92
N PRO A 146 20.25 7.41 -31.00
CA PRO A 146 21.66 7.18 -31.31
C PRO A 146 21.77 6.16 -32.45
N ASP A 147 22.65 6.44 -33.40
CA ASP A 147 22.89 5.60 -34.57
C ASP A 147 23.24 4.16 -34.13
N PRO A 148 22.47 3.13 -34.52
CA PRO A 148 22.74 1.74 -34.16
C PRO A 148 24.09 1.21 -34.69
N ALA A 149 24.79 1.96 -35.55
CA ALA A 149 26.11 1.61 -36.07
C ALA A 149 27.29 1.80 -35.10
N GLU A 150 27.10 2.46 -33.94
CA GLU A 150 28.17 2.66 -32.94
C GLU A 150 28.12 1.67 -31.75
N ALA A 151 27.35 0.58 -31.85
CA ALA A 151 27.41 -0.48 -30.85
C ALA A 151 28.77 -1.22 -30.92
N PRO A 152 29.60 -1.21 -29.86
CA PRO A 152 30.88 -1.93 -29.86
C PRO A 152 30.64 -3.44 -30.03
N ALA A 153 31.42 -4.06 -30.91
CA ALA A 153 31.36 -5.50 -31.14
C ALA A 153 31.67 -6.29 -29.85
N PRO A 154 30.96 -7.40 -29.57
CA PRO A 154 31.22 -8.21 -28.40
C PRO A 154 32.60 -8.86 -28.51
N ASP A 155 33.39 -8.68 -27.46
CA ASP A 155 34.74 -9.23 -27.28
C ASP A 155 34.68 -10.78 -27.20
N PRO A 156 35.38 -11.53 -28.07
CA PRO A 156 35.20 -12.98 -28.15
C PRO A 156 36.04 -13.80 -27.15
N GLU A 157 36.76 -13.19 -26.20
CA GLU A 157 37.64 -13.93 -25.30
C GLU A 157 37.37 -13.62 -23.82
N GLY A 158 36.63 -14.51 -23.15
CA GLY A 158 36.34 -14.35 -21.72
C GLY A 158 35.59 -15.52 -21.08
N GLN A 159 35.99 -16.77 -21.37
CA GLN A 159 35.62 -17.90 -20.53
C GLN A 159 36.57 -17.98 -19.34
N GLY A 160 36.06 -17.69 -18.14
CA GLY A 160 36.72 -18.03 -16.89
C GLY A 160 37.06 -16.83 -16.03
N GLU A 161 36.11 -16.43 -15.18
CA GLU A 161 36.29 -16.13 -13.74
C GLU A 161 35.09 -15.31 -13.27
N ALA A 162 34.42 -15.80 -12.23
CA ALA A 162 33.25 -15.19 -11.63
C ALA A 162 33.65 -13.87 -10.94
N ALA A 163 33.51 -12.75 -11.66
CA ALA A 163 33.66 -11.43 -11.10
C ALA A 163 32.38 -11.02 -10.34
N LEU A 164 32.53 -10.84 -9.03
CA LEU A 164 31.66 -10.05 -8.17
C LEU A 164 31.69 -8.58 -8.63
N HIS A 165 30.98 -8.27 -9.72
CA HIS A 165 30.69 -6.89 -10.11
C HIS A 165 29.32 -6.48 -9.58
N GLY A 166 29.29 -5.27 -9.02
CA GLY A 166 28.24 -4.74 -8.18
C GLY A 166 26.87 -4.80 -8.83
N TRP A 167 25.99 -5.56 -8.18
CA TRP A 167 24.56 -5.37 -8.30
C TRP A 167 24.24 -4.06 -7.60
N THR A 168 24.06 -2.98 -8.37
CA THR A 168 23.24 -1.87 -7.87
C THR A 168 21.85 -2.44 -7.71
N TYR A 169 21.46 -2.70 -6.47
CA TYR A 169 20.09 -3.07 -6.17
C TYR A 169 19.18 -1.94 -6.69
N PRO A 170 18.12 -2.26 -7.46
CA PRO A 170 17.10 -1.27 -7.72
C PRO A 170 16.64 -0.73 -6.38
N LEU A 171 16.42 0.59 -6.32
CA LEU A 171 15.93 1.23 -5.12
C LEU A 171 14.70 0.46 -4.63
N SER A 172 14.67 0.14 -3.35
CA SER A 172 13.46 -0.45 -2.78
C SER A 172 12.27 0.48 -3.03
N PRO A 173 11.04 -0.04 -3.13
CA PRO A 173 9.85 0.81 -3.27
C PRO A 173 9.75 1.92 -2.21
N ALA A 174 10.34 1.71 -1.03
CA ALA A 174 10.43 2.72 0.02
C ALA A 174 11.43 3.85 -0.30
N GLN A 175 12.52 3.55 -1.00
CA GLN A 175 13.51 4.53 -1.46
C GLN A 175 13.02 5.30 -2.69
N GLU A 176 12.27 4.65 -3.59
CA GLU A 176 11.56 5.33 -4.69
C GLU A 176 10.49 6.29 -4.14
N ALA A 177 9.70 5.84 -3.16
CA ALA A 177 8.71 6.69 -2.50
C ALA A 177 9.34 7.87 -1.73
N LEU A 178 10.54 7.71 -1.18
CA LEU A 178 11.29 8.79 -0.52
C LEU A 178 11.75 9.86 -1.52
N LEU A 179 12.20 9.46 -2.72
CA LEU A 179 12.53 10.39 -3.80
C LEU A 179 11.30 11.13 -4.31
N ASP A 180 10.14 10.45 -4.39
CA ASP A 180 8.87 11.09 -4.76
C ASP A 180 8.39 12.09 -3.70
N ILE A 181 8.62 11.82 -2.41
CA ILE A 181 8.32 12.77 -1.31
C ILE A 181 9.25 13.98 -1.39
N GLU A 182 10.56 13.78 -1.57
CA GLU A 182 11.51 14.89 -1.71
C GLU A 182 11.21 15.76 -2.94
N PHE A 183 10.82 15.13 -4.05
CA PHE A 183 10.39 15.83 -5.26
C PHE A 183 9.09 16.61 -5.04
N ALA A 184 8.08 16.02 -4.39
CA ALA A 184 6.84 16.72 -4.06
C ALA A 184 7.08 17.90 -3.10
N GLU A 185 7.96 17.76 -2.11
CA GLU A 185 8.36 18.86 -1.22
C GLU A 185 9.14 19.96 -1.96
N GLN A 186 9.94 19.60 -2.97
CA GLN A 186 10.59 20.57 -3.84
C GLN A 186 9.57 21.34 -4.70
N CYS A 187 8.65 20.65 -5.38
CA CYS A 187 7.60 21.29 -6.17
C CYS A 187 6.74 22.23 -5.31
N LYS A 188 6.42 21.83 -4.08
CA LYS A 188 5.70 22.67 -3.13
C LYS A 188 6.45 23.96 -2.79
N ARG A 189 7.75 23.87 -2.47
CA ARG A 189 8.58 25.07 -2.20
C ARG A 189 8.65 26.01 -3.39
N GLU A 190 8.85 25.47 -4.60
CA GLU A 190 8.88 26.28 -5.82
C GLU A 190 7.55 26.98 -6.09
N ALA A 191 6.42 26.31 -5.79
CA ALA A 191 5.10 26.93 -5.89
C ALA A 191 4.89 28.05 -4.87
N GLU A 192 5.31 27.85 -3.61
CA GLU A 192 5.25 28.87 -2.54
C GLU A 192 6.11 30.10 -2.88
N GLU A 193 7.34 29.89 -3.36
CA GLU A 193 8.23 30.98 -3.79
C GLU A 193 7.65 31.78 -4.96
N ARG A 194 7.03 31.10 -5.94
CA ARG A 194 6.35 31.77 -7.05
C ARG A 194 5.14 32.60 -6.58
N LEU A 195 4.39 32.07 -5.63
CA LEU A 195 3.24 32.77 -5.05
C LEU A 195 3.68 34.02 -4.28
N GLU A 196 4.74 33.91 -3.49
CA GLU A 196 5.34 35.03 -2.75
C GLU A 196 5.95 36.07 -3.69
N ALA A 197 6.63 35.65 -4.76
CA ALA A 197 7.14 36.54 -5.78
C ALA A 197 6.01 37.29 -6.51
N ALA A 198 4.91 36.61 -6.86
CA ALA A 198 3.74 37.24 -7.46
C ALA A 198 3.08 38.27 -6.53
N TYR A 199 3.02 37.96 -5.23
CA TYR A 199 2.52 38.89 -4.21
C TYR A 199 3.42 40.12 -4.06
N ASN A 200 4.74 39.93 -4.08
CA ASN A 200 5.73 41.00 -3.94
C ASN A 200 5.89 41.85 -5.22
N LEU A 201 5.51 41.35 -6.39
CA LEU A 201 5.50 42.10 -7.65
C LEU A 201 4.26 43.02 -7.79
N HIS A 202 3.22 42.82 -6.99
CA HIS A 202 2.01 43.64 -7.00
C HIS A 202 1.62 44.20 -5.60
N PRO A 203 2.49 44.99 -4.93
CA PRO A 203 2.16 45.54 -3.61
C PRO A 203 1.11 46.66 -3.63
N CYS A 204 0.57 47.06 -4.78
CA CYS A 204 -0.21 48.31 -4.93
C CYS A 204 -1.70 48.17 -5.24
N ALA A 205 -2.34 46.99 -5.06
CA ALA A 205 -3.76 46.83 -5.41
C ALA A 205 -4.75 46.83 -4.22
N VAL A 206 -4.31 47.03 -2.97
CA VAL A 206 -5.20 46.90 -1.78
C VAL A 206 -5.42 48.20 -1.01
N GLU A 207 -5.07 49.36 -1.58
CA GLU A 207 -5.48 50.65 -1.00
C GLU A 207 -6.45 51.36 -1.94
N GLY A 208 -7.74 51.33 -1.59
CA GLY A 208 -8.66 52.41 -1.94
C GLY A 208 -9.95 52.01 -2.65
N THR A 209 -10.93 51.52 -1.89
CA THR A 209 -12.33 51.93 -2.08
C THR A 209 -12.99 52.05 -0.71
N THR A 210 -12.82 53.22 -0.11
CA THR A 210 -13.78 53.81 0.85
C THR A 210 -15.02 54.31 0.13
#